data_AF-A0A5B0NZG4-F1
#
_entry.id   AF-A0A5B0NZG4-F1
#
_cell.length_a   1.000
_cell.length_b   1.000
_cell.length_c   1.000
_cell.angle_alpha   90.00
_cell.angle_beta   90.00
_cell.angle_gamma   90.00
#
_symmetry.space_group_name_H-M   'P 1'
#
loop_
_entity.id
_entity.type
_entity.pdbx_description
1 polymer ?
#
loop_
_entity_poly.entity_id
_entity_poly.type
_entity_poly.pdbx_seq_one_letter_code
_entity_poly.pdbx_strand_id
1 'polypeptide(L)'
;MLQAAVGLEDEKKSNTPGLDRAIALHEAFNKYEELGMELEPQLLADGSHFSNWEAALEYAVTTEFKVKDHFVQPELDQSGDRADLTGVFIEHSIHISLLCSVQGKNGRKAFKVLQARFAPTGVVDLYHVQVAKGYRTL
;
A
#
# COMPACT_ATOMS: atom_id res chain seq x y z
N MET A 1 56.68 31.43 25.07
CA MET A 1 57.06 30.45 24.04
C MET A 1 55.83 29.63 23.69
N LEU A 2 55.49 29.57 22.39
CA LEU A 2 54.60 28.64 21.63
C LEU A 2 53.26 28.22 22.27
N GLN A 3 52.07 28.59 21.77
CA GLN A 3 51.41 28.36 20.46
C GLN A 3 50.98 26.90 20.21
N ALA A 4 49.69 26.76 19.83
CA ALA A 4 48.84 25.56 19.74
C ALA A 4 49.15 24.58 18.59
N ALA A 5 48.58 23.34 18.67
CA ALA A 5 47.91 22.58 17.59
C ALA A 5 47.66 21.12 18.04
N VAL A 6 46.41 20.64 18.10
CA VAL A 6 45.64 19.90 17.07
C VAL A 6 46.04 18.42 16.92
N GLY A 7 45.02 17.56 17.06
CA GLY A 7 45.05 16.15 16.70
C GLY A 7 43.69 15.51 16.98
N LEU A 8 42.64 16.04 16.32
CA LEU A 8 41.37 15.32 16.17
C LEU A 8 41.69 14.02 15.42
N GLU A 9 41.57 12.90 16.09
CA GLU A 9 41.61 11.62 15.40
C GLU A 9 40.33 11.51 14.57
N ASP A 10 40.55 11.54 13.26
CA ASP A 10 39.53 11.49 12.23
C ASP A 10 38.55 10.33 12.46
N GLU A 11 37.32 10.68 12.83
CA GLU A 11 36.15 9.84 12.66
C GLU A 11 35.97 9.60 11.16
N LYS A 12 36.63 8.57 10.64
CA LYS A 12 36.51 8.11 9.26
C LYS A 12 35.12 7.52 9.07
N LYS A 13 34.11 8.39 8.92
CA LYS A 13 32.83 8.07 8.30
C LYS A 13 33.12 7.68 6.86
N SER A 14 33.34 6.39 6.63
CA SER A 14 33.26 5.82 5.29
C SER A 14 31.79 5.84 4.87
N ASN A 15 31.31 7.00 4.46
CA ASN A 15 30.00 7.13 3.82
C ASN A 15 30.09 6.46 2.46
N THR A 16 29.76 5.17 2.38
CA THR A 16 29.42 4.52 1.12
C THR A 16 27.92 4.75 0.91
N PRO A 17 27.51 5.63 -0.03
CA PRO A 17 26.11 6.03 -0.19
C PRO A 17 25.14 4.86 -0.43
N GLY A 18 25.64 3.73 -0.93
CA GLY A 18 24.87 2.50 -1.11
C GLY A 18 24.51 1.80 0.20
N LEU A 19 25.38 1.85 1.21
CA LEU A 19 25.12 1.24 2.52
C LEU A 19 24.04 2.04 3.27
N ASP A 20 24.15 3.37 3.28
CA ASP A 20 23.17 4.26 3.89
C ASP A 20 21.78 4.07 3.24
N ARG A 21 21.73 3.93 1.91
CA ARG A 21 20.48 3.62 1.19
C ARG A 21 19.89 2.28 1.60
N ALA A 22 20.72 1.24 1.73
CA ALA A 22 20.25 -0.10 2.09
C ALA A 22 19.68 -0.13 3.52
N ILE A 23 20.32 0.56 4.46
CA ILE A 23 19.83 0.71 5.84
C ILE A 23 18.49 1.45 5.84
N ALA A 24 18.43 2.62 5.19
CA ALA A 24 17.19 3.41 5.12
C ALA A 24 16.04 2.64 4.47
N LEU A 25 16.33 1.85 3.44
CA LEU A 25 15.33 1.01 2.80
C LEU A 25 14.84 -0.10 3.75
N HIS A 26 15.75 -0.77 4.47
CA HIS A 26 15.38 -1.79 5.45
C HIS A 26 14.51 -1.23 6.59
N GLU A 27 14.85 -0.05 7.11
CA GLU A 27 14.02 0.66 8.10
C GLU A 27 12.63 0.98 7.55
N ALA A 28 12.55 1.37 6.26
CA ALA A 28 11.27 1.57 5.60
C ALA A 28 10.48 0.25 5.49
N PHE A 29 11.10 -0.86 5.10
CA PHE A 29 10.41 -2.17 5.05
C PHE A 29 9.74 -2.52 6.38
N ASN A 30 10.46 -2.40 7.50
CA ASN A 30 9.92 -2.69 8.83
C ASN A 30 8.74 -1.77 9.16
N LYS A 31 8.85 -0.46 8.85
CA LYS A 31 7.76 0.49 9.05
C LYS A 31 6.49 0.09 8.26
N TYR A 32 6.63 -0.29 6.99
CA TYR A 32 5.46 -0.62 6.15
C TYR A 32 4.86 -1.99 6.48
N GLU A 33 5.66 -2.90 7.03
CA GLU A 33 5.16 -4.13 7.66
C GLU A 33 4.27 -3.81 8.87
N GLU A 34 4.74 -2.97 9.80
CA GLU A 34 3.97 -2.53 10.97
C GLU A 34 2.66 -1.84 10.57
N LEU A 35 2.72 -0.89 9.64
CA LEU A 35 1.53 -0.21 9.12
C LEU A 35 0.52 -1.18 8.49
N GLY A 36 1.00 -2.23 7.81
CA GLY A 36 0.14 -3.27 7.27
C GLY A 36 -0.58 -4.04 8.35
N MET A 37 0.14 -4.46 9.39
CA MET A 37 -0.44 -5.21 10.52
C MET A 37 -1.47 -4.38 11.31
N GLU A 38 -1.25 -3.07 11.42
CA GLU A 38 -2.15 -2.12 12.11
C GLU A 38 -3.35 -1.67 11.26
N LEU A 39 -3.38 -1.99 9.97
CA LEU A 39 -4.45 -1.56 9.09
C LEU A 39 -5.76 -2.27 9.43
N GLU A 40 -6.77 -1.48 9.80
CA GLU A 40 -8.10 -1.98 10.11
C GLU A 40 -9.18 -1.37 9.20
N PRO A 41 -10.10 -2.18 8.65
CA PRO A 41 -10.16 -3.63 8.77
C PRO A 41 -9.14 -4.35 7.87
N GLN A 42 -8.60 -5.47 8.32
CA GLN A 42 -7.87 -6.39 7.43
C GLN A 42 -8.81 -7.04 6.40
N LEU A 43 -8.30 -7.33 5.20
CA LEU A 43 -9.02 -8.07 4.17
C LEU A 43 -9.09 -9.56 4.51
N LEU A 44 -10.29 -10.08 4.68
CA LEU A 44 -10.50 -11.50 5.01
C LEU A 44 -10.47 -12.40 3.77
N ALA A 45 -10.27 -13.70 3.99
CA ALA A 45 -10.09 -14.69 2.93
C ALA A 45 -11.25 -14.78 1.91
N ASP A 46 -12.46 -14.49 2.38
CA ASP A 46 -13.71 -14.50 1.62
C ASP A 46 -13.99 -13.17 0.89
N GLY A 47 -13.15 -12.16 1.10
CA GLY A 47 -13.36 -10.80 0.58
C GLY A 47 -14.17 -9.91 1.50
N SER A 48 -14.56 -10.40 2.68
CA SER A 48 -15.18 -9.55 3.70
C SER A 48 -14.24 -8.38 4.02
N HIS A 49 -14.86 -7.21 4.22
CA HIS A 49 -14.22 -5.91 4.41
C HIS A 49 -13.55 -5.30 3.18
N PHE A 50 -13.63 -5.90 1.97
CA PHE A 50 -12.90 -5.37 0.81
C PHE A 50 -13.04 -3.86 0.59
N SER A 51 -14.27 -3.32 0.54
CA SER A 51 -14.47 -1.87 0.34
C SER A 51 -13.90 -1.00 1.46
N ASN A 52 -13.97 -1.46 2.71
CA ASN A 52 -13.44 -0.72 3.85
C ASN A 52 -11.91 -0.81 3.93
N TRP A 53 -11.37 -1.98 3.64
CA TRP A 53 -9.93 -2.24 3.53
C TRP A 53 -9.32 -1.43 2.36
N GLU A 54 -9.97 -1.40 1.21
CA GLU A 54 -9.55 -0.61 0.04
C GLU A 54 -9.45 0.88 0.40
N ALA A 55 -10.48 1.43 1.04
CA ALA A 55 -10.49 2.82 1.48
C ALA A 55 -9.42 3.12 2.55
N ALA A 56 -9.22 2.22 3.51
CA ALA A 56 -8.18 2.36 4.55
C ALA A 56 -6.77 2.33 3.94
N LEU A 57 -6.52 1.38 3.04
CA LEU A 57 -5.26 1.24 2.32
C LEU A 57 -4.98 2.48 1.45
N GLU A 58 -5.97 2.95 0.70
CA GLU A 58 -5.88 4.18 -0.11
C GLU A 58 -5.50 5.40 0.73
N TYR A 59 -6.17 5.56 1.87
CA TYR A 59 -5.88 6.64 2.80
C TYR A 59 -4.46 6.57 3.35
N ALA A 60 -4.02 5.39 3.80
CA ALA A 60 -2.70 5.19 4.37
C ALA A 60 -1.59 5.43 3.33
N VAL A 61 -1.70 4.84 2.15
CA VAL A 61 -0.74 5.01 1.04
C VAL A 61 -0.67 6.47 0.59
N THR A 62 -1.81 7.16 0.50
CA THR A 62 -1.85 8.58 0.16
C THR A 62 -1.14 9.43 1.22
N THR A 63 -1.33 9.10 2.50
CA THR A 63 -0.72 9.83 3.62
C THR A 63 0.78 9.61 3.70
N GLU A 64 1.22 8.36 3.59
CA GLU A 64 2.64 7.98 3.72
C GLU A 64 3.49 8.41 2.52
N PHE A 65 3.00 8.20 1.30
CA PHE A 65 3.75 8.54 0.09
C PHE A 65 3.45 9.93 -0.46
N LYS A 66 2.40 10.61 0.03
CA LYS A 66 1.91 11.90 -0.50
C LYS A 66 1.53 11.82 -1.98
N VAL A 67 1.07 10.65 -2.43
CA VAL A 67 0.63 10.39 -3.80
C VAL A 67 -0.88 10.12 -3.80
N LYS A 68 -1.64 11.01 -4.42
CA LYS A 68 -3.08 10.81 -4.61
C LYS A 68 -3.36 9.78 -5.70
N ASP A 69 -4.51 9.11 -5.57
CA ASP A 69 -5.06 8.20 -6.58
C ASP A 69 -4.07 7.09 -6.99
N HIS A 70 -3.23 6.65 -6.05
CA HIS A 70 -2.12 5.72 -6.32
C HIS A 70 -2.58 4.44 -7.02
N PHE A 71 -3.73 3.88 -6.62
CA PHE A 71 -4.29 2.63 -7.15
C PHE A 71 -5.19 2.79 -8.38
N VAL A 72 -5.51 4.03 -8.76
CA VAL A 72 -6.23 4.36 -10.01
C VAL A 72 -5.28 4.28 -11.22
N GLN A 73 -3.99 4.53 -10.98
CA GLN A 73 -2.94 4.50 -12.01
C GLN A 73 -2.67 3.09 -12.54
N PRO A 74 -2.00 2.95 -13.71
CA PRO A 74 -1.57 1.66 -14.24
C PRO A 74 -0.73 0.84 -13.25
N GLU A 75 -0.70 -0.48 -13.46
CA GLU A 75 0.00 -1.44 -12.58
C GLU A 75 1.47 -1.12 -12.33
N LEU A 76 2.14 -0.45 -13.26
CA LEU A 76 3.53 -0.05 -13.11
C LEU A 76 3.64 1.27 -12.33
N ASP A 77 4.29 1.21 -11.17
CA ASP A 77 4.75 2.40 -10.48
C ASP A 77 6.13 2.82 -11.03
N GLN A 78 6.31 4.13 -11.25
CA GLN A 78 7.58 4.72 -11.71
C GLN A 78 8.68 4.75 -10.63
N SER A 79 8.32 4.57 -9.36
CA SER A 79 9.26 4.44 -8.24
C SER A 79 9.30 2.99 -7.76
N GLY A 80 10.45 2.33 -7.94
CA GLY A 80 10.66 0.95 -7.48
C GLY A 80 10.46 0.81 -5.98
N ASP A 81 11.14 1.63 -5.18
CA ASP A 81 11.04 1.58 -3.71
C ASP A 81 9.59 1.76 -3.23
N ARG A 82 8.83 2.71 -3.81
CA ARG A 82 7.41 2.90 -3.46
C ARG A 82 6.58 1.68 -3.85
N ALA A 83 6.84 1.10 -5.02
CA ALA A 83 6.15 -0.09 -5.50
C ALA A 83 6.36 -1.26 -4.53
N ASP A 84 7.60 -1.47 -4.08
CA ASP A 84 7.98 -2.56 -3.19
C ASP A 84 7.39 -2.36 -1.79
N LEU A 85 7.54 -1.17 -1.21
CA LEU A 85 6.99 -0.83 0.11
C LEU A 85 5.46 -0.90 0.15
N THR A 86 4.79 -0.51 -0.93
CA THR A 86 3.33 -0.68 -1.04
C THR A 86 2.93 -2.16 -1.13
N GLY A 87 3.77 -3.01 -1.75
CA GLY A 87 3.57 -4.45 -1.77
C GLY A 87 3.63 -5.06 -0.37
N VAL A 88 4.65 -4.70 0.40
CA VAL A 88 4.82 -5.12 1.80
C VAL A 88 3.63 -4.72 2.66
N PHE A 89 3.17 -3.48 2.52
CA PHE A 89 1.98 -2.99 3.21
C PHE A 89 0.78 -3.91 2.90
N ILE A 90 0.51 -4.17 1.61
CA ILE A 90 -0.60 -5.03 1.20
C ILE A 90 -0.45 -6.43 1.79
N GLU A 91 0.73 -7.05 1.69
CA GLU A 91 0.98 -8.40 2.23
C GLU A 91 0.63 -8.51 3.73
N HIS A 92 0.92 -7.48 4.52
CA HIS A 92 0.68 -7.51 5.97
C HIS A 92 -0.70 -7.01 6.40
N SER A 93 -1.51 -6.50 5.46
CA SER A 93 -2.87 -5.99 5.73
C SER A 93 -4.00 -6.96 5.34
N ILE A 94 -3.64 -8.18 4.94
CA ILE A 94 -4.57 -9.18 4.42
C ILE A 94 -4.46 -10.49 5.19
N HIS A 95 -5.52 -11.30 5.13
CA HIS A 95 -5.52 -12.63 5.69
C HIS A 95 -4.46 -13.54 5.04
N ILE A 96 -3.78 -14.35 5.85
CA ILE A 96 -2.64 -15.20 5.44
C ILE A 96 -2.90 -16.09 4.22
N SER A 97 -4.13 -16.56 4.03
CA SER A 97 -4.50 -17.40 2.87
C SER A 97 -4.46 -16.66 1.52
N LEU A 98 -4.42 -15.32 1.54
CA LEU A 98 -4.33 -14.47 0.36
C LEU A 98 -2.88 -14.17 -0.04
N LEU A 99 -1.91 -14.41 0.85
CA LEU A 99 -0.50 -14.09 0.62
C LEU A 99 0.03 -14.69 -0.68
N CYS A 100 -0.25 -15.96 -0.96
CA CYS A 100 0.22 -16.62 -2.20
C CYS A 100 -0.26 -15.90 -3.48
N SER A 101 -1.34 -15.13 -3.40
CA SER A 101 -1.87 -14.37 -4.53
C SER A 101 -1.16 -13.04 -4.75
N VAL A 102 -0.46 -12.49 -3.75
CA VAL A 102 0.15 -11.16 -3.82
C VAL A 102 1.64 -11.13 -3.53
N GLN A 103 2.20 -12.20 -2.93
CA GLN A 103 3.57 -12.24 -2.47
C GLN A 103 4.56 -11.91 -3.57
N GLY A 104 5.46 -10.96 -3.28
CA GLY A 104 6.50 -10.51 -4.21
C GLY A 104 5.96 -9.74 -5.42
N LYS A 105 4.67 -9.37 -5.44
CA LYS A 105 4.12 -8.44 -6.43
C LYS A 105 4.24 -7.02 -5.90
N ASN A 106 4.67 -6.12 -6.77
CA ASN A 106 4.66 -4.69 -6.50
C ASN A 106 3.24 -4.22 -6.15
N GLY A 107 3.14 -3.18 -5.31
CA GLY A 107 1.91 -2.79 -4.63
C GLY A 107 0.69 -2.61 -5.54
N ARG A 108 0.79 -1.90 -6.66
CA ARG A 108 -0.37 -1.74 -7.58
C ARG A 108 -0.80 -3.05 -8.22
N LYS A 109 0.14 -3.93 -8.54
CA LYS A 109 -0.17 -5.25 -9.10
C LYS A 109 -0.79 -6.17 -8.06
N ALA A 110 -0.26 -6.17 -6.83
CA ALA A 110 -0.86 -6.86 -5.70
C ALA A 110 -2.30 -6.41 -5.47
N PHE A 111 -2.52 -5.08 -5.46
CA PHE A 111 -3.85 -4.48 -5.33
C PHE A 111 -4.79 -4.91 -6.45
N LYS A 112 -4.38 -4.84 -7.73
CA LYS A 112 -5.23 -5.23 -8.86
C LYS A 112 -5.63 -6.69 -8.82
N VAL A 113 -4.78 -7.59 -8.30
CA VAL A 113 -5.14 -9.00 -8.10
C VAL A 113 -6.28 -9.15 -7.08
N LEU A 114 -6.20 -8.43 -5.96
CA LEU A 114 -7.24 -8.45 -4.93
C LEU A 114 -8.53 -7.76 -5.42
N GLN A 115 -8.38 -6.63 -6.12
CA GLN A 115 -9.50 -5.92 -6.75
C GLN A 115 -10.24 -6.79 -7.76
N ALA A 116 -9.53 -7.48 -8.65
CA ALA A 116 -10.16 -8.40 -9.60
C ALA A 116 -10.90 -9.57 -8.94
N ARG A 117 -10.49 -9.95 -7.72
CA ARG A 117 -11.07 -11.07 -6.98
C ARG A 117 -12.30 -10.68 -6.16
N PHE A 118 -12.29 -9.50 -5.55
CA PHE A 118 -13.25 -9.13 -4.50
C PHE A 118 -14.03 -7.85 -4.77
N ALA A 119 -13.58 -7.00 -5.70
CA ALA A 119 -14.37 -5.84 -6.06
C ALA A 119 -15.71 -6.31 -6.63
N PRO A 120 -16.82 -5.65 -6.27
CA PRO A 120 -18.11 -5.95 -6.87
C PRO A 120 -17.98 -5.84 -8.38
N THR A 121 -18.13 -6.96 -9.09
CA THR A 121 -18.40 -6.90 -10.53
C THR A 121 -19.69 -6.12 -10.66
N GLY A 122 -19.62 -4.90 -11.17
CA GLY A 122 -20.76 -4.01 -11.37
C GLY A 122 -21.74 -4.51 -12.43
N VAL A 123 -22.13 -5.80 -12.39
CA VAL A 123 -23.38 -6.27 -12.95
C VAL A 123 -24.45 -5.70 -12.03
N VAL A 124 -24.83 -4.46 -12.30
CA VAL A 124 -26.10 -3.92 -11.86
C VAL A 124 -27.15 -4.92 -12.29
N ASP A 125 -27.77 -5.57 -11.31
CA ASP A 125 -28.92 -6.43 -11.51
C ASP A 125 -30.05 -5.54 -12.04
N LEU A 126 -30.15 -5.39 -13.36
CA LEU A 126 -31.13 -4.56 -14.06
C LEU A 126 -32.57 -5.12 -13.97
N TYR A 127 -32.86 -5.95 -12.95
CA TYR A 127 -34.12 -6.68 -12.83
C TYR A 127 -34.83 -6.55 -11.49
N HIS A 128 -34.64 -5.48 -10.71
CA HIS A 128 -35.58 -5.10 -9.64
C HIS A 128 -35.36 -3.60 -9.37
N VAL A 129 -36.25 -2.64 -9.65
CA VAL A 129 -37.68 -2.55 -9.40
C VAL A 129 -38.28 -1.55 -10.41
N GLN A 130 -39.09 -2.04 -11.34
CA GLN A 130 -40.01 -1.23 -12.14
C GLN A 130 -41.44 -1.43 -11.61
N VAL A 131 -41.66 -1.14 -10.32
CA VAL A 131 -43.01 -1.06 -9.74
C VAL A 131 -43.04 0.07 -8.71
N ALA A 132 -42.93 1.31 -9.19
CA ALA A 132 -43.37 2.48 -8.44
C ALA A 132 -43.41 3.70 -9.36
N LYS A 133 -44.47 3.84 -10.15
CA LYS A 133 -45.01 5.15 -10.55
C LYS A 133 -46.46 4.95 -10.99
N GLY A 134 -47.35 5.12 -10.03
CA GLY A 134 -48.75 5.32 -10.31
C GLY A 134 -48.94 6.61 -11.10
N TYR A 135 -49.78 6.55 -12.12
CA TYR A 135 -50.52 7.70 -12.58
C TYR A 135 -51.99 7.32 -12.55
N ARG A 136 -52.66 7.83 -11.51
CA ARG A 136 -54.09 8.09 -11.49
C ARG A 136 -54.27 9.42 -12.21
N THR A 137 -55.10 9.46 -13.23
CA THR A 137 -55.74 10.70 -13.70
C THR A 137 -57.13 10.33 -14.19
N LEU A 138 -58.05 11.27 -13.95
CA LEU A 138 -59.51 11.18 -13.85
C LEU A 138 -60.21 10.42 -14.98
#